data_AF-A0A482TW17-F1
#
_entry.id   AF-A0A482TW17-F1
#
_cell.length_a   1.000
_cell.length_b   1.000
_cell.length_c   1.000
_cell.angle_alpha   90.00
_cell.angle_beta   90.00
_cell.angle_gamma   90.00
#
_symmetry.space_group_name_H-M   'P 1'
#
loop_
_entity.id
_entity.type
_entity.pdbx_description
1 polymer ?
#
loop_
_entity_poly.entity_id
_entity_poly.type
_entity_poly.pdbx_seq_one_letter_code
_entity_poly.pdbx_strand_id
1 'polypeptide(L)'
;MNKNISRSIINSKGEILFFGLQDFIKNIIENKYCFICGANPNLKKFNDEHIIPDWILKKYKLHSQKITLPNGTKINYGHYKVSCCQECNTELGKTYELPISKLLNKSYNDICDELKKNPSLFKLLFRWAALIYLKTHLKDNSFLLERDKSKKSGFIADNYYWQDMHHIHCIARSHYTKAKIDENVYGTVLILPALKIGNRENFDYVDSETAKSVLLQLNEFSIIVVLNDSSFSYIMFKEFIDKIEGPLSSFQLREILAHLN
;
A
#
# COMPACT_ATOMS: atom_id res chain seq x y z
N MET A 1 -25.40 -0.46 26.70
CA MET A 1 -24.24 0.41 26.42
C MET A 1 -22.98 -0.26 26.97
N ASN A 2 -22.30 -1.08 26.18
CA ASN A 2 -21.01 -1.62 26.61
C ASN A 2 -19.96 -0.52 26.47
N LYS A 3 -19.28 -0.17 27.56
CA LYS A 3 -18.09 0.70 27.53
C LYS A 3 -17.15 0.15 26.45
N ASN A 4 -16.70 1.02 25.54
CA ASN A 4 -15.64 0.72 24.57
C ASN A 4 -14.36 0.38 25.32
N ILE A 5 -14.23 -0.88 25.77
CA ILE A 5 -13.02 -1.40 26.38
C ILE A 5 -12.02 -1.58 25.23
N SER A 6 -10.93 -0.81 25.28
CA SER A 6 -9.80 -0.96 24.38
C SER A 6 -9.36 -2.43 24.36
N ARG A 7 -9.24 -2.99 23.15
CA ARG A 7 -8.67 -4.33 22.91
C ARG A 7 -7.25 -4.25 22.34
N SER A 8 -6.61 -3.09 22.48
CA SER A 8 -5.22 -2.91 22.08
C SER A 8 -4.30 -3.67 23.02
N ILE A 9 -3.25 -4.28 22.47
CA ILE A 9 -2.22 -4.97 23.22
C ILE A 9 -1.01 -4.04 23.29
N ILE A 10 -0.55 -3.74 24.50
CA ILE A 10 0.59 -2.86 24.77
C ILE A 10 1.65 -3.68 25.50
N ASN A 11 2.92 -3.53 25.11
CA ASN A 11 4.02 -4.21 25.79
C ASN A 11 4.48 -3.45 27.05
N SER A 12 5.43 -4.03 27.79
CA SER A 12 5.99 -3.43 29.01
C SER A 12 6.71 -2.09 28.79
N LYS A 13 7.07 -1.75 27.54
CA LYS A 13 7.70 -0.48 27.16
C LYS A 13 6.68 0.60 26.76
N GLY A 14 5.38 0.29 26.79
CA GLY A 14 4.32 1.19 26.36
C GLY A 14 4.09 1.21 24.84
N GLU A 15 4.70 0.30 24.08
CA GLU A 15 4.51 0.21 22.63
C GLU A 15 3.26 -0.59 22.29
N ILE A 16 2.44 -0.06 21.38
CA ILE A 16 1.20 -0.72 20.94
C ILE A 16 1.55 -1.83 19.94
N LEU A 17 1.52 -3.09 20.40
CA LEU A 17 1.78 -4.28 19.58
C LEU A 17 0.63 -4.63 18.64
N PHE A 18 -0.60 -4.40 19.09
CA PHE A 18 -1.82 -4.64 18.32
C PHE A 18 -2.82 -3.54 18.67
N PHE A 19 -3.46 -2.95 17.65
CA PHE A 19 -4.57 -2.05 17.89
C PHE A 19 -5.85 -2.87 17.99
N GLY A 20 -6.69 -2.57 18.99
CA GLY A 20 -8.09 -2.93 18.89
C GLY A 20 -8.73 -2.11 17.76
N LEU A 21 -9.68 -2.68 17.02
CA LEU A 21 -10.35 -2.00 15.90
C LEU A 21 -10.84 -0.59 16.24
N GLN A 22 -11.44 -0.41 17.43
CA GLN A 22 -11.93 0.90 17.88
C GLN A 22 -10.80 1.91 18.11
N ASP A 23 -9.66 1.46 18.64
CA ASP A 23 -8.49 2.32 18.83
C ASP A 23 -7.80 2.63 17.50
N PHE A 24 -7.80 1.69 16.56
CA PHE A 24 -7.32 1.92 15.20
C PHE A 24 -8.13 3.03 14.52
N ILE A 25 -9.47 2.91 14.51
CA ILE A 25 -10.37 3.92 13.93
C ILE A 25 -10.15 5.26 14.63
N LYS A 26 -10.29 5.31 15.96
CA LYS A 26 -10.18 6.55 16.71
C LYS A 26 -8.80 7.21 16.58
N ASN A 27 -7.73 6.46 16.79
CA ASN A 27 -6.40 7.07 16.89
C ASN A 27 -5.77 7.29 15.52
N ILE A 28 -5.84 6.31 14.62
CA ILE A 28 -5.15 6.38 13.33
C ILE A 28 -6.02 7.09 12.29
N ILE A 29 -7.30 6.72 12.19
CA ILE A 29 -8.19 7.26 11.16
C ILE A 29 -8.70 8.64 11.54
N GLU A 30 -9.27 8.82 12.73
CA GLU A 30 -9.88 10.10 13.12
C GLU A 30 -8.82 11.10 13.62
N ASN A 31 -8.03 10.71 14.62
CA ASN A 31 -7.09 11.63 15.28
C ASN A 31 -5.74 11.78 14.56
N LYS A 32 -5.52 11.06 13.45
CA LYS A 32 -4.30 11.14 12.63
C LYS A 32 -3.01 10.93 13.42
N TYR A 33 -3.03 10.03 14.41
CA TYR A 33 -1.82 9.58 15.08
C TYR A 33 -0.92 8.84 14.09
N CYS A 34 0.36 8.69 14.43
CA CYS A 34 1.30 7.99 13.56
C CYS A 34 0.77 6.58 13.26
N PHE A 35 0.53 6.29 11.99
CA PHE A 35 -0.04 5.02 11.56
C PHE A 35 0.89 3.82 11.81
N ILE A 36 2.16 4.02 12.16
CA ILE A 36 3.07 2.94 12.54
C ILE A 36 3.08 2.68 14.05
N CYS A 37 3.33 3.70 14.88
CA CYS A 37 3.52 3.52 16.32
C CYS A 37 2.36 4.01 17.19
N GLY A 38 1.39 4.75 16.64
CA GLY A 38 0.30 5.36 17.40
C GLY A 38 0.67 6.63 18.17
N ALA A 39 1.86 7.21 17.94
CA ALA A 39 2.24 8.46 18.59
C ALA A 39 1.25 9.59 18.27
N ASN A 40 0.92 10.41 19.27
CA ASN A 40 0.13 11.61 19.09
C ASN A 40 0.99 12.71 18.42
N PRO A 41 0.48 13.43 17.39
CA PRO A 41 1.20 14.51 16.72
C PRO A 41 1.60 15.68 17.63
N ASN A 42 0.92 15.86 18.77
CA ASN A 42 1.25 16.88 19.76
C ASN A 42 2.39 16.47 20.72
N LEU A 43 2.78 15.19 20.73
CA LEU A 43 3.76 14.64 21.68
C LEU A 43 5.08 14.22 21.03
N LYS A 44 5.11 14.09 19.70
CA LYS A 44 6.33 13.75 18.95
C LYS A 44 6.44 14.63 17.71
N LYS A 45 7.65 14.75 17.18
CA LYS A 45 7.87 15.45 15.90
C LYS A 45 7.36 14.59 14.74
N PHE A 46 6.56 15.22 13.88
CA PHE A 46 6.00 14.61 12.68
C PHE A 46 6.61 15.20 11.42
N ASN A 47 6.58 14.42 10.35
CA ASN A 47 6.84 14.84 8.99
C ASN A 47 5.90 14.08 8.04
N ASP A 48 6.00 14.40 6.76
CA ASP A 48 5.17 13.76 5.75
C ASP A 48 5.92 12.63 5.06
N GLU A 49 5.27 11.47 4.97
CA GLU A 49 5.73 10.31 4.23
C GLU A 49 5.01 10.25 2.88
N HIS A 50 5.77 10.04 1.81
CA HIS A 50 5.20 9.94 0.47
C HIS A 50 4.40 8.63 0.31
N ILE A 51 3.25 8.67 -0.36
CA ILE A 51 2.44 7.46 -0.59
C ILE A 51 3.17 6.56 -1.59
N ILE A 52 3.45 7.08 -2.78
CA ILE A 52 4.38 6.47 -3.73
C ILE A 52 5.80 6.91 -3.34
N PRO A 53 6.72 5.97 -3.05
CA PRO A 53 8.06 6.31 -2.55
C PRO A 53 8.83 7.33 -3.39
N ASP A 54 9.55 8.23 -2.71
CA ASP A 54 10.27 9.33 -3.34
C ASP A 54 11.30 8.86 -4.40
N TRP A 55 11.91 7.69 -4.21
CA TRP A 55 12.82 7.11 -5.20
C TRP A 55 12.10 6.70 -6.50
N ILE A 56 10.83 6.27 -6.44
CA ILE A 56 9.99 6.05 -7.63
C ILE A 56 9.66 7.40 -8.25
N LEU A 57 9.23 8.38 -7.44
CA LEU A 57 8.87 9.71 -7.94
C LEU A 57 10.02 10.38 -8.70
N LYS A 58 11.25 10.24 -8.20
CA LYS A 58 12.47 10.71 -8.86
C LYS A 58 12.78 9.93 -10.14
N LYS A 59 12.79 8.59 -10.07
CA LYS A 59 13.10 7.71 -11.20
C LYS A 59 12.21 7.98 -12.42
N TYR A 60 10.92 8.21 -12.18
CA TYR A 60 9.92 8.41 -13.24
C TYR A 60 9.49 9.87 -13.44
N LYS A 61 10.17 10.83 -12.78
CA LYS A 61 9.87 12.27 -12.85
C LYS A 61 8.39 12.59 -12.58
N LEU A 62 7.84 11.99 -11.53
CA LEU A 62 6.41 12.03 -11.22
C LEU A 62 6.03 13.20 -10.29
N HIS A 63 6.96 13.87 -9.62
CA HIS A 63 6.64 14.89 -8.61
C HIS A 63 5.64 15.95 -9.08
N SER A 64 5.76 16.41 -10.33
CA SER A 64 4.86 17.38 -10.96
C SER A 64 3.71 16.74 -11.74
N GLN A 65 3.72 15.43 -11.93
CA GLN A 65 2.64 14.67 -12.55
C GLN A 65 1.51 14.45 -11.56
N LYS A 66 0.31 14.16 -12.08
CA LYS A 66 -0.91 14.08 -11.30
C LYS A 66 -1.48 12.67 -11.25
N ILE A 67 -1.86 12.23 -10.06
CA ILE A 67 -2.74 11.07 -9.85
C ILE A 67 -4.20 11.53 -9.85
N THR A 68 -5.10 10.68 -10.34
CA THR A 68 -6.55 10.91 -10.28
C THR A 68 -7.13 10.16 -9.10
N LEU A 69 -7.83 10.86 -8.21
CA LEU A 69 -8.47 10.33 -7.02
C LEU A 69 -9.86 9.75 -7.34
N PRO A 70 -10.48 8.94 -6.45
CA PRO A 70 -11.78 8.32 -6.70
C PRO A 70 -12.91 9.30 -7.08
N ASN A 71 -12.90 10.53 -6.54
CA ASN A 71 -13.83 11.61 -6.91
C ASN A 71 -13.46 12.34 -8.22
N GLY A 72 -12.56 11.77 -9.00
CA GLY A 72 -11.98 12.30 -10.24
C GLY A 72 -11.04 13.50 -10.07
N THR A 73 -10.85 14.03 -8.85
CA THR A 73 -9.94 15.16 -8.63
C THR A 73 -8.50 14.73 -8.87
N LYS A 74 -7.63 15.71 -9.14
CA LYS A 74 -6.22 15.43 -9.45
C LYS A 74 -5.31 16.11 -8.44
N ILE A 75 -4.34 15.38 -7.91
CA ILE A 75 -3.30 15.89 -7.01
C ILE A 75 -1.93 15.54 -7.57
N ASN A 76 -0.94 16.41 -7.38
CA ASN A 76 0.43 16.12 -7.76
C ASN A 76 0.99 15.00 -6.88
N TYR A 77 1.69 14.02 -7.47
CA TYR A 77 2.34 12.95 -6.69
C TYR A 77 3.30 13.52 -5.63
N GLY A 78 3.97 14.64 -5.91
CA GLY A 78 4.85 15.31 -4.93
C GLY A 78 4.14 15.79 -3.66
N HIS A 79 2.82 16.02 -3.71
CA HIS A 79 2.00 16.41 -2.56
C HIS A 79 1.16 15.25 -2.01
N TYR A 80 1.23 14.07 -2.63
CA TYR A 80 0.47 12.90 -2.24
C TYR A 80 1.20 12.16 -1.12
N LYS A 81 0.96 12.65 0.11
CA LYS A 81 1.67 12.26 1.34
C LYS A 81 0.72 12.05 2.53
N VAL A 82 1.14 11.21 3.48
CA VAL A 82 0.48 10.99 4.77
C VAL A 82 1.37 11.41 5.94
N SER A 83 0.77 11.81 7.06
CA SER A 83 1.51 12.23 8.24
C SER A 83 2.07 11.02 9.01
N CYS A 84 3.33 11.10 9.44
CA CYS A 84 4.01 10.07 10.20
C CYS A 84 4.97 10.70 11.22
N CYS A 85 5.23 10.05 12.36
CA CYS A 85 6.28 10.55 13.24
C CYS A 85 7.65 10.37 12.57
N GLN A 86 8.58 11.30 12.81
CA GLN A 86 9.86 11.34 12.09
C GLN A 86 10.68 10.04 12.31
N GLU A 87 10.60 9.44 13.50
CA GLU A 87 11.28 8.18 13.83
C GLU A 87 10.78 7.02 12.97
N CYS A 88 9.45 6.81 12.92
CA CYS A 88 8.86 5.75 12.11
C CYS A 88 9.09 5.99 10.62
N ASN A 89 8.95 7.23 10.15
CA ASN A 89 9.22 7.56 8.75
C ASN A 89 10.67 7.21 8.35
N THR A 90 11.64 7.59 9.18
CA THR A 90 13.05 7.23 8.97
C THR A 90 13.25 5.71 8.94
N GLU A 91 12.58 4.98 9.83
CA GLU A 91 12.68 3.53 9.92
C GLU A 91 12.02 2.80 8.73
N LEU A 92 10.91 3.32 8.20
CA LEU A 92 10.28 2.82 6.96
C LEU A 92 11.26 2.92 5.78
N GLY A 93 11.98 4.04 5.69
CA GLY A 93 13.01 4.24 4.67
C GLY A 93 14.11 3.17 4.71
N LYS A 94 14.57 2.80 5.92
CA LYS A 94 15.60 1.76 6.11
C LYS A 94 15.06 0.35 5.88
N THR A 95 13.86 0.08 6.40
CA THR A 95 13.27 -1.26 6.46
C THR A 95 12.70 -1.69 5.12
N TYR A 96 11.99 -0.80 4.43
CA TYR A 96 11.31 -1.13 3.18
C TYR A 96 11.97 -0.42 1.98
N GLU A 97 12.08 0.90 2.01
CA GLU A 97 12.39 1.65 0.79
C GLU A 97 13.79 1.36 0.24
N LEU A 98 14.80 1.28 1.12
CA LEU A 98 16.17 0.94 0.71
C LEU A 98 16.29 -0.47 0.11
N PRO A 99 15.85 -1.57 0.78
CA PRO A 99 15.94 -2.89 0.18
C PRO A 99 15.03 -3.09 -1.04
N ILE A 100 13.80 -2.55 -1.03
CA ILE A 100 12.88 -2.69 -2.17
C ILE A 100 13.38 -1.88 -3.37
N SER A 101 13.92 -0.68 -3.18
CA SER A 101 14.53 0.07 -4.30
C SER A 101 15.73 -0.67 -4.90
N LYS A 102 16.54 -1.38 -4.11
CA LYS A 102 17.63 -2.22 -4.63
C LYS A 102 17.10 -3.38 -5.47
N LEU A 103 16.03 -4.04 -5.02
CA LEU A 103 15.38 -5.12 -5.76
C LEU A 103 14.76 -4.59 -7.06
N LEU A 104 13.90 -3.58 -6.99
CA LEU A 104 13.09 -3.08 -8.12
C LEU A 104 13.85 -2.17 -9.09
N ASN A 105 15.17 -1.97 -8.88
CA ASN A 105 16.06 -1.35 -9.87
C ASN A 105 16.78 -2.36 -10.76
N LYS A 106 16.55 -3.67 -10.57
CA LYS A 106 17.09 -4.74 -11.41
C LYS A 106 16.19 -5.01 -12.62
N SER A 107 16.66 -5.87 -13.52
CA SER A 107 15.85 -6.35 -14.65
C SER A 107 14.72 -7.26 -14.16
N TYR A 108 13.67 -7.43 -14.98
CA TYR A 108 12.58 -8.37 -14.69
C TYR A 108 13.09 -9.77 -14.29
N ASN A 109 14.00 -10.35 -15.09
CA ASN A 109 14.53 -11.69 -14.85
C ASN A 109 15.31 -11.78 -13.53
N ASP A 110 16.15 -10.78 -13.23
CA ASP A 110 16.92 -10.74 -11.98
C ASP A 110 16.01 -10.64 -10.75
N ILE A 111 14.91 -9.87 -10.84
CA ILE A 111 13.91 -9.76 -9.77
C ILE A 111 13.27 -11.13 -9.51
N CYS A 112 12.81 -11.79 -10.57
CA CYS A 112 12.19 -13.11 -10.47
C CYS A 112 13.15 -14.14 -9.85
N ASP A 113 14.41 -14.16 -10.28
CA ASP A 113 15.42 -15.06 -9.73
C ASP A 113 15.75 -14.78 -8.27
N GLU A 114 15.85 -13.52 -7.88
CA GLU A 114 16.16 -13.12 -6.50
C GLU A 114 15.00 -13.47 -5.55
N LEU A 115 13.75 -13.26 -5.98
CA LEU A 115 12.57 -13.62 -5.19
C LEU A 115 12.39 -15.12 -5.03
N LYS A 116 12.70 -15.92 -6.07
CA LYS A 116 12.71 -17.39 -5.99
C LYS A 116 13.75 -17.89 -4.98
N LYS A 117 14.94 -17.28 -4.94
CA LYS A 117 16.05 -17.67 -4.05
C LYS A 117 15.89 -17.14 -2.62
N ASN A 118 15.12 -16.07 -2.42
CA ASN A 118 14.99 -15.41 -1.13
C ASN A 118 13.52 -15.16 -0.75
N PRO A 119 12.86 -16.13 -0.09
CA PRO A 119 11.49 -15.97 0.39
C PRO A 119 11.26 -14.78 1.33
N SER A 120 12.30 -14.30 2.02
CA SER A 120 12.18 -13.13 2.89
C SER A 120 12.01 -11.83 2.10
N LEU A 121 12.61 -11.72 0.91
CA LEU A 121 12.40 -10.57 0.02
C LEU A 121 11.00 -10.56 -0.57
N PHE A 122 10.43 -11.73 -0.88
CA PHE A 122 9.02 -11.85 -1.30
C PHE A 122 8.09 -11.30 -0.22
N LYS A 123 8.29 -11.72 1.04
CA LYS A 123 7.49 -11.23 2.18
C LYS A 123 7.68 -9.73 2.41
N LEU A 124 8.89 -9.22 2.20
CA LEU A 124 9.18 -7.79 2.30
C LEU A 124 8.45 -6.99 1.21
N LEU A 125 8.43 -7.48 -0.03
CA LEU A 125 7.71 -6.86 -1.14
C LEU A 125 6.20 -6.79 -0.86
N PHE A 126 5.62 -7.90 -0.38
CA PHE A 126 4.20 -7.93 0.00
C PHE A 126 3.87 -6.89 1.09
N ARG A 127 4.69 -6.82 2.15
CA ARG A 127 4.50 -5.83 3.23
C ARG A 127 4.68 -4.39 2.75
N TRP A 128 5.59 -4.16 1.79
CA TRP A 128 5.77 -2.85 1.17
C TRP A 128 4.58 -2.45 0.29
N ALA A 129 4.00 -3.39 -0.47
CA ALA A 129 2.75 -3.15 -1.21
C ALA A 129 1.58 -2.84 -0.24
N ALA A 130 1.47 -3.58 0.87
CA ALA A 130 0.52 -3.29 1.95
C ALA A 130 0.71 -1.89 2.54
N LEU A 131 1.95 -1.44 2.69
CA LEU A 131 2.27 -0.09 3.17
C LEU A 131 1.83 0.97 2.16
N ILE A 132 2.09 0.81 0.86
CA ILE A 132 1.62 1.75 -0.17
C ILE A 132 0.09 1.84 -0.14
N TYR A 133 -0.58 0.69 -0.18
CA TYR A 133 -2.04 0.59 -0.13
C TYR A 133 -2.63 1.29 1.10
N LEU A 134 -2.10 0.98 2.29
CA LEU A 134 -2.54 1.62 3.53
C LEU A 134 -2.37 3.14 3.45
N LYS A 135 -1.21 3.63 2.99
CA LYS A 135 -0.95 5.07 2.88
C LYS A 135 -1.95 5.75 1.91
N THR A 136 -2.28 5.12 0.79
CA THR A 136 -3.30 5.58 -0.16
C THR A 136 -4.64 5.80 0.54
N HIS A 137 -5.19 4.77 1.19
CA HIS A 137 -6.51 4.85 1.81
C HIS A 137 -6.55 5.69 3.10
N LEU A 138 -5.45 5.79 3.84
CA LEU A 138 -5.36 6.76 4.93
C LEU A 138 -5.47 8.19 4.41
N LYS A 139 -4.89 8.47 3.23
CA LYS A 139 -4.93 9.80 2.62
C LYS A 139 -6.30 10.18 2.12
N ASP A 140 -7.13 9.21 1.73
CA ASP A 140 -8.51 9.46 1.29
C ASP A 140 -9.40 10.09 2.37
N ASN A 141 -9.03 9.96 3.65
CA ASN A 141 -9.66 10.73 4.74
C ASN A 141 -9.33 12.24 4.73
N SER A 142 -8.55 12.72 3.76
CA SER A 142 -8.22 14.14 3.59
C SER A 142 -8.91 14.77 2.37
N PHE A 143 -9.67 13.97 1.61
CA PHE A 143 -10.32 14.41 0.37
C PHE A 143 -11.81 14.23 0.46
N LEU A 144 -12.57 15.27 0.08
CA LEU A 144 -14.02 15.24 0.08
C LEU A 144 -14.54 14.26 -0.97
N LEU A 145 -15.62 13.54 -0.66
CA LEU A 145 -16.27 12.65 -1.62
C LEU A 145 -16.82 13.43 -2.81
N GLU A 146 -17.56 14.50 -2.55
CA GLU A 146 -18.02 15.44 -3.56
C GLU A 146 -17.13 16.68 -3.60
N ARG A 147 -16.88 17.19 -4.81
CA ARG A 147 -16.15 18.47 -4.97
C ARG A 147 -16.98 19.67 -4.51
N ASP A 148 -18.29 19.56 -4.68
CA ASP A 148 -19.23 20.59 -4.29
C ASP A 148 -19.39 20.58 -2.76
N LYS A 149 -18.75 21.56 -2.10
CA LYS A 149 -18.76 21.71 -0.64
C LYS A 149 -20.16 21.99 -0.07
N SER A 150 -21.11 22.40 -0.90
CA SER A 150 -22.50 22.57 -0.45
C SER A 150 -23.16 21.22 -0.15
N LYS A 151 -22.72 20.14 -0.80
CA LYS A 151 -23.11 18.78 -0.48
C LYS A 151 -22.31 18.31 0.73
N LYS A 152 -22.99 18.05 1.85
CA LYS A 152 -22.37 17.46 3.06
C LYS A 152 -22.10 15.95 2.86
N SER A 153 -21.25 15.61 1.90
CA SER A 153 -21.00 14.24 1.45
C SER A 153 -19.92 13.49 2.23
N GLY A 154 -19.25 14.16 3.19
CA GLY A 154 -18.11 13.58 3.90
C GLY A 154 -16.85 13.45 3.04
N PHE A 155 -15.93 12.59 3.49
CA PHE A 155 -14.67 12.27 2.84
C PHE A 155 -14.77 11.00 1.98
N ILE A 156 -13.83 10.80 1.05
CA ILE A 156 -13.77 9.60 0.19
C ILE A 156 -13.75 8.33 1.05
N ALA A 157 -13.00 8.36 2.16
CA ALA A 157 -12.81 7.20 3.02
C ALA A 157 -13.96 6.92 3.99
N ASP A 158 -15.00 7.76 4.06
CA ASP A 158 -16.15 7.55 4.96
C ASP A 158 -16.96 6.31 4.57
N ASN A 159 -16.83 5.85 3.33
CA ASN A 159 -17.48 4.65 2.82
C ASN A 159 -16.64 3.37 2.98
N TYR A 160 -15.46 3.44 3.62
CA TYR A 160 -14.55 2.30 3.71
C TYR A 160 -14.91 1.36 4.86
N TYR A 161 -14.71 0.06 4.62
CA TYR A 161 -14.77 -0.97 5.66
C TYR A 161 -13.42 -1.05 6.39
N TRP A 162 -13.28 -0.25 7.46
CA TRP A 162 -12.02 -0.14 8.22
C TRP A 162 -11.55 -1.43 8.89
N GLN A 163 -12.42 -2.43 9.03
CA GLN A 163 -12.06 -3.77 9.53
C GLN A 163 -10.99 -4.43 8.66
N ASP A 164 -11.16 -4.38 7.34
CA ASP A 164 -10.21 -5.00 6.41
C ASP A 164 -8.91 -4.18 6.36
N MET A 165 -9.03 -2.85 6.40
CA MET A 165 -7.88 -1.95 6.50
C MET A 165 -7.09 -2.17 7.78
N HIS A 166 -7.74 -2.56 8.87
CA HIS A 166 -7.08 -2.89 10.13
C HIS A 166 -6.19 -4.14 10.01
N HIS A 167 -6.58 -5.13 9.21
CA HIS A 167 -5.74 -6.28 8.90
C HIS A 167 -4.48 -5.85 8.11
N ILE A 168 -4.67 -5.05 7.05
CA ILE A 168 -3.56 -4.54 6.22
C ILE A 168 -2.63 -3.64 7.05
N HIS A 169 -3.19 -2.84 7.97
CA HIS A 169 -2.44 -2.05 8.93
C HIS A 169 -1.53 -2.92 9.79
N CYS A 170 -2.02 -4.06 10.29
CA CYS A 170 -1.21 -5.01 11.06
C CYS A 170 -0.04 -5.56 10.22
N ILE A 171 -0.25 -5.87 8.94
CA ILE A 171 0.80 -6.33 8.01
C ILE A 171 1.86 -5.22 7.81
N ALA A 172 1.43 -4.02 7.45
CA ALA A 172 2.31 -2.89 7.13
C ALA A 172 3.19 -2.47 8.31
N ARG A 173 2.69 -2.57 9.56
CA ARG A 173 3.44 -2.21 10.77
C ARG A 173 4.18 -3.37 11.43
N SER A 174 4.15 -4.57 10.85
CA SER A 174 4.80 -5.78 11.41
C SER A 174 6.29 -5.59 11.72
N HIS A 175 7.00 -4.74 10.97
CA HIS A 175 8.40 -4.41 11.23
C HIS A 175 8.61 -3.66 12.56
N TYR A 176 7.62 -2.85 12.98
CA TYR A 176 7.64 -2.11 14.23
C TYR A 176 7.29 -3.04 15.39
N THR A 177 6.21 -3.82 15.26
CA THR A 177 5.71 -4.70 16.32
C THR A 177 6.53 -5.98 16.48
N LYS A 178 7.40 -6.30 15.50
CA LYS A 178 8.14 -7.56 15.39
C LYS A 178 7.23 -8.80 15.34
N ALA A 179 5.97 -8.62 14.95
CA ALA A 179 5.02 -9.71 14.79
C ALA A 179 5.50 -10.67 13.70
N LYS A 180 5.41 -11.97 13.99
CA LYS A 180 5.57 -13.02 12.97
C LYS A 180 4.25 -13.14 12.22
N ILE A 181 4.29 -12.89 10.92
CA ILE A 181 3.13 -13.05 10.03
C ILE A 181 3.10 -14.52 9.58
N ASP A 182 1.97 -15.18 9.77
CA ASP A 182 1.72 -16.54 9.30
C ASP A 182 1.80 -16.61 7.77
N GLU A 183 2.27 -17.72 7.21
CA GLU A 183 2.40 -17.87 5.75
C GLU A 183 1.05 -17.73 5.03
N ASN A 184 -0.06 -18.13 5.67
CA ASN A 184 -1.39 -18.06 5.08
C ASN A 184 -1.95 -16.63 5.01
N VAL A 185 -1.28 -15.64 5.61
CA VAL A 185 -1.67 -14.23 5.49
C VAL A 185 -1.19 -13.62 4.17
N TYR A 186 -0.13 -14.17 3.56
CA TYR A 186 0.38 -13.64 2.31
C TYR A 186 -0.57 -13.98 1.16
N GLY A 187 -1.02 -12.94 0.48
CA GLY A 187 -1.93 -13.03 -0.64
C GLY A 187 -1.23 -13.23 -1.98
N THR A 188 -2.02 -13.17 -3.04
CA THR A 188 -1.55 -13.27 -4.42
C THR A 188 -0.56 -12.16 -4.73
N VAL A 189 0.60 -12.52 -5.29
CA VAL A 189 1.60 -11.59 -5.84
C VAL A 189 1.97 -12.06 -7.24
N LEU A 190 1.71 -11.22 -8.24
CA LEU A 190 2.13 -11.45 -9.62
C LEU A 190 3.21 -10.44 -10.00
N ILE A 191 4.27 -10.92 -10.65
CA ILE A 191 5.28 -10.05 -11.26
C ILE A 191 5.32 -10.41 -12.74
N LEU A 192 4.82 -9.49 -13.55
CA LEU A 192 4.56 -9.73 -14.98
C LEU A 192 5.38 -8.77 -15.82
N PRO A 193 5.93 -9.21 -16.96
CA PRO A 193 6.62 -8.32 -17.89
C PRO A 193 5.61 -7.29 -18.44
N ALA A 194 6.05 -6.05 -18.61
CA ALA A 194 5.24 -4.95 -19.08
C ALA A 194 5.80 -4.37 -20.39
N LEU A 195 4.91 -4.07 -21.34
CA LEU A 195 5.26 -3.42 -22.59
C LEU A 195 5.66 -1.97 -22.32
N LYS A 196 6.80 -1.59 -22.91
CA LYS A 196 7.20 -0.20 -22.99
C LYS A 196 6.61 0.43 -24.24
N ILE A 197 5.46 1.09 -24.12
CA ILE A 197 4.84 1.79 -25.24
C ILE A 197 5.40 3.22 -25.34
N GLY A 198 6.48 3.38 -26.11
CA GLY A 198 7.10 4.67 -26.42
C GLY A 198 7.49 5.47 -25.17
N ASN A 199 7.20 6.78 -25.18
CA ASN A 199 7.44 7.69 -24.03
C ASN A 199 6.29 7.71 -23.01
N ARG A 200 5.22 6.93 -23.19
CA ARG A 200 3.94 7.20 -22.50
C ARG A 200 3.57 6.28 -21.34
N GLU A 201 4.26 5.17 -21.08
CA GLU A 201 3.80 4.21 -20.04
C GLU A 201 4.97 3.54 -19.29
N ASN A 202 5.80 4.33 -18.61
CA ASN A 202 6.90 3.78 -17.79
C ASN A 202 6.50 3.59 -16.31
N PHE A 203 5.36 4.15 -15.90
CA PHE A 203 4.84 4.05 -14.54
C PHE A 203 3.31 4.08 -14.57
N ASP A 204 2.68 3.21 -13.78
CA ASP A 204 1.25 3.26 -13.48
C ASP A 204 1.03 2.81 -12.03
N TYR A 205 0.03 3.38 -11.38
CA TYR A 205 -0.43 2.97 -10.06
C TYR A 205 -1.94 2.90 -10.06
N VAL A 206 -2.47 1.75 -9.68
CA VAL A 206 -3.90 1.49 -9.54
C VAL A 206 -4.11 0.70 -8.26
N ASP A 207 -5.15 1.01 -7.53
CA ASP A 207 -5.62 0.24 -6.39
C ASP A 207 -7.12 -0.06 -6.53
N SER A 208 -7.55 -1.13 -5.86
CA SER A 208 -8.96 -1.47 -5.71
C SER A 208 -9.27 -1.55 -4.23
N GLU A 209 -10.07 -0.59 -3.73
CA GLU A 209 -10.53 -0.64 -2.35
C GLU A 209 -11.34 -1.90 -2.09
N THR A 210 -12.23 -2.32 -2.99
CA THR A 210 -13.11 -3.47 -2.76
C THR A 210 -12.32 -4.78 -2.65
N ALA A 211 -11.39 -5.01 -3.57
CA ALA A 211 -10.59 -6.23 -3.62
C ALA A 211 -9.31 -6.19 -2.78
N LYS A 212 -9.00 -5.03 -2.17
CA LYS A 212 -7.76 -4.80 -1.44
C LYS A 212 -6.50 -5.12 -2.27
N SER A 213 -6.52 -4.70 -3.53
CA SER A 213 -5.46 -5.01 -4.50
C SER A 213 -4.73 -3.75 -4.97
N VAL A 214 -3.48 -3.95 -5.41
CA VAL A 214 -2.60 -2.90 -5.95
C VAL A 214 -1.95 -3.41 -7.22
N LEU A 215 -1.85 -2.54 -8.22
CA LEU A 215 -1.01 -2.66 -9.40
C LEU A 215 0.00 -1.51 -9.41
N LEU A 216 1.28 -1.87 -9.59
CA LEU A 216 2.39 -0.95 -9.81
C LEU A 216 3.13 -1.36 -11.07
N GLN A 217 3.07 -0.56 -12.12
CA GLN A 217 3.92 -0.74 -13.31
C GLN A 217 5.21 0.06 -13.15
N LEU A 218 6.35 -0.56 -13.42
CA LEU A 218 7.70 -0.02 -13.27
C LEU A 218 8.56 -0.38 -14.50
N ASN A 219 8.53 0.46 -15.53
CA ASN A 219 9.16 0.22 -16.83
C ASN A 219 8.71 -1.11 -17.47
N GLU A 220 9.61 -2.09 -17.50
CA GLU A 220 9.50 -3.35 -18.22
C GLU A 220 8.82 -4.46 -17.42
N PHE A 221 8.36 -4.17 -16.21
CA PHE A 221 7.58 -5.10 -15.40
C PHE A 221 6.50 -4.39 -14.61
N SER A 222 5.59 -5.18 -14.06
CA SER A 222 4.54 -4.75 -13.16
C SER A 222 4.44 -5.70 -11.97
N ILE A 223 3.89 -5.20 -10.88
CA ILE A 223 3.63 -5.95 -9.66
C ILE A 223 2.15 -5.79 -9.36
N ILE A 224 1.45 -6.91 -9.26
CA ILE A 224 0.05 -6.95 -8.82
C ILE A 224 -0.01 -7.72 -7.50
N VAL A 225 -0.64 -7.14 -6.48
CA VAL A 225 -0.77 -7.75 -5.15
C VAL A 225 -2.23 -7.71 -4.72
N VAL A 226 -2.76 -8.83 -4.25
CA VAL A 226 -4.04 -8.90 -3.52
C VAL A 226 -3.73 -9.13 -2.05
N LEU A 227 -4.18 -8.24 -1.16
CA LEU A 227 -3.67 -8.16 0.20
C LEU A 227 -4.44 -8.99 1.24
N ASN A 228 -5.56 -9.60 0.85
CA ASN A 228 -6.51 -10.24 1.76
C ASN A 228 -7.03 -11.61 1.27
N ASP A 229 -6.39 -12.23 0.27
CA ASP A 229 -6.92 -13.42 -0.38
C ASP A 229 -6.17 -14.72 -0.08
N SER A 230 -5.10 -14.70 0.71
CA SER A 230 -4.31 -15.90 1.02
C SER A 230 -3.88 -16.71 -0.22
N SER A 231 -3.55 -16.02 -1.33
CA SER A 231 -3.19 -16.59 -2.63
C SER A 231 -4.33 -17.25 -3.42
N PHE A 232 -5.58 -17.11 -2.97
CA PHE A 232 -6.75 -17.69 -3.61
C PHE A 232 -6.94 -17.22 -5.06
N SER A 233 -6.73 -15.93 -5.34
CA SER A 233 -6.91 -15.38 -6.69
C SER A 233 -5.93 -15.99 -7.68
N TYR A 234 -4.66 -16.18 -7.28
CA TYR A 234 -3.69 -16.89 -8.12
C TYR A 234 -4.14 -18.33 -8.42
N ILE A 235 -4.62 -19.07 -7.41
CA ILE A 235 -5.08 -20.45 -7.61
C ILE A 235 -6.24 -20.50 -8.61
N MET A 236 -7.21 -19.58 -8.47
CA MET A 236 -8.38 -19.53 -9.34
C MET A 236 -8.02 -19.17 -10.79
N PHE A 237 -7.11 -18.22 -11.00
CA PHE A 237 -6.75 -17.72 -12.33
C PHE A 237 -5.46 -18.29 -12.89
N LYS A 238 -4.89 -19.32 -12.25
CA LYS A 238 -3.59 -19.90 -12.62
C LYS A 238 -3.50 -20.28 -14.09
N GLU A 239 -4.51 -20.99 -14.61
CA GLU A 239 -4.51 -21.43 -16.01
C GLU A 239 -4.56 -20.26 -17.00
N PHE A 240 -5.17 -19.14 -16.63
CA PHE A 240 -5.20 -17.94 -17.46
C PHE A 240 -3.86 -17.22 -17.40
N ILE A 241 -3.30 -17.03 -16.19
CA ILE A 241 -2.01 -16.37 -15.99
C ILE A 241 -0.87 -17.15 -16.65
N ASP A 242 -0.87 -18.48 -16.56
CA ASP A 242 0.18 -19.34 -17.13
C ASP A 242 0.17 -19.33 -18.68
N LYS A 243 -0.91 -18.86 -19.33
CA LYS A 243 -0.98 -18.68 -20.80
C LYS A 243 -0.39 -17.35 -21.29
N ILE A 244 0.04 -16.48 -20.39
CA ILE A 244 0.63 -15.19 -20.74
C ILE A 244 2.12 -15.40 -21.08
N GLU A 245 2.45 -15.37 -22.36
CA GLU A 245 3.81 -15.67 -22.84
C GLU A 245 4.67 -14.41 -23.14
N GLY A 246 4.09 -13.21 -23.04
CA GLY A 246 4.76 -11.98 -23.45
C GLY A 246 4.49 -10.78 -22.55
N PRO A 247 5.20 -9.65 -22.79
CA PRO A 247 4.98 -8.41 -22.06
C PRO A 247 3.57 -7.86 -22.28
N LEU A 248 3.02 -7.25 -21.25
CA LEU A 248 1.63 -6.79 -21.21
C LEU A 248 1.52 -5.27 -21.30
N SER A 249 0.54 -4.76 -22.06
CA SER A 249 0.23 -3.32 -22.06
C SER A 249 -0.42 -2.90 -20.73
N SER A 250 -0.45 -1.59 -20.46
CA SER A 250 -1.16 -1.01 -19.31
C SER A 250 -2.62 -1.49 -19.22
N PHE A 251 -3.32 -1.56 -20.36
CA PHE A 251 -4.69 -2.09 -20.44
C PHE A 251 -4.81 -3.57 -20.04
N GLN A 252 -3.93 -4.44 -20.56
CA GLN A 252 -3.95 -5.87 -20.21
C GLN A 252 -3.60 -6.08 -18.73
N LEU A 253 -2.68 -5.29 -18.18
CA LEU A 253 -2.36 -5.34 -16.75
C LEU A 253 -3.57 -4.95 -15.88
N ARG A 254 -4.33 -3.93 -16.29
CA ARG A 254 -5.57 -3.52 -15.62
C ARG A 254 -6.68 -4.56 -15.76
N GLU A 255 -6.75 -5.28 -16.89
CA GLU A 255 -7.65 -6.42 -17.09
C GLU A 255 -7.30 -7.58 -16.14
N ILE A 256 -6.02 -7.91 -15.98
CA ILE A 256 -5.58 -8.90 -15.00
C ILE A 256 -5.97 -8.46 -13.59
N LEU A 257 -5.70 -7.21 -13.22
CA LEU A 257 -6.12 -6.69 -11.91
C LEU A 257 -7.64 -6.85 -11.73
N ALA A 258 -8.45 -6.56 -12.75
CA ALA A 258 -9.89 -6.71 -12.70
C ALA A 258 -10.34 -8.18 -12.53
N HIS A 259 -9.62 -9.14 -13.11
CA HIS A 259 -9.89 -10.57 -12.87
C HIS A 259 -9.57 -11.01 -11.45
N LEU A 260 -8.52 -10.44 -10.83
CA LEU A 260 -8.15 -10.76 -9.44
C LEU A 260 -9.04 -10.06 -8.40
N ASN A 261 -9.95 -9.18 -8.83
CA ASN A 261 -10.80 -8.37 -7.95
C ASN A 261 -12.18 -8.98 -7.68
#